data_AF-A0A6B3FI84-F1
#
_entry.id   AF-A0A6B3FI84-F1
#
_cell.length_a   1.000
_cell.length_b   1.000
_cell.length_c   1.000
_cell.angle_alpha   90.00
_cell.angle_beta   90.00
_cell.angle_gamma   90.00
#
_symmetry.space_group_name_H-M   'P 1'
#
loop_
_entity.id
_entity.type
_entity.pdbx_description
1 polymer ?
#
loop_
_entity_poly.entity_id
_entity_poly.type
_entity_poly.pdbx_seq_one_letter_code
_entity_poly.pdbx_strand_id
1 'polypeptide(L)' 'RMIEIRKQNPAFGLGSYTELPSSNPAVLAFLRELRSEDGTSDDLVLCVHNFSRFAQPTELDLQAYAGRHPVE' A
#
# COMPACT_ATOMS: atom_id res chain seq x y z
N ARG A 1 14.15 -6.64 10.64
CA ARG A 1 13.99 -6.12 9.25
C ARG A 1 12.67 -5.38 9.07
N MET A 2 11.50 -6.00 9.31
CA MET A 2 10.20 -5.33 9.14
C MET A 2 10.00 -4.06 9.97
N ILE A 3 10.48 -4.05 11.22
CA ILE A 3 10.40 -2.85 12.07
C ILE A 3 11.20 -1.68 11.48
N GLU A 4 12.34 -1.97 10.83
CA GLU A 4 13.18 -0.94 10.22
C GLU A 4 12.49 -0.33 8.99
N ILE A 5 11.92 -1.18 8.12
CA ILE A 5 11.11 -0.73 6.99
C ILE A 5 9.94 0.13 7.47
N ARG A 6 9.26 -0.26 8.55
CA ARG A 6 8.19 0.54 9.14
C ARG A 6 8.68 1.91 9.62
N LYS A 7 9.88 2.00 10.21
CA LYS A 7 10.47 3.28 10.66
C LYS A 7 10.84 4.17 9.48
N GLN A 8 11.27 3.59 8.36
CA GLN A 8 11.67 4.32 7.15
C GLN A 8 10.49 4.85 6.33
N ASN A 9 9.27 4.33 6.54
CA ASN A 9 8.05 4.77 5.84
C ASN A 9 7.01 5.26 6.87
N PRO A 10 7.08 6.53 7.30
CA PRO A 10 6.13 7.13 8.25
C PRO A 10 4.65 6.95 7.90
N ALA A 11 4.29 6.75 6.62
CA ALA A 11 2.93 6.46 6.18
C ALA A 11 2.30 5.27 6.91
N PHE A 12 3.10 4.27 7.35
CA PHE A 12 2.59 3.17 8.16
C PHE A 12 2.01 3.60 9.53
N GLY A 13 2.48 4.71 10.09
CA GLY A 13 2.06 5.22 11.40
C GLY A 13 1.11 6.41 11.30
N LEU A 14 1.40 7.34 10.39
CA LEU A 14 0.75 8.65 10.32
C LEU A 14 -0.07 8.84 9.04
N GLY A 15 0.15 8.00 8.02
CA GLY A 15 -0.53 8.12 6.74
C GLY A 15 -2.01 7.79 6.83
N SER A 16 -2.78 8.36 5.92
CA SER A 16 -4.19 8.04 5.72
C SER A 16 -4.37 6.54 5.43
N TYR A 17 -5.60 6.06 5.53
CA TYR A 17 -5.96 4.71 5.13
C TYR A 17 -6.97 4.80 3.99
N THR A 18 -6.67 4.13 2.88
CA THR A 18 -7.61 3.98 1.77
C THR A 18 -7.66 2.52 1.38
N GLU A 19 -8.80 1.88 1.62
CA GLU A 19 -9.01 0.51 1.19
C GLU A 19 -9.01 0.43 -0.33
N LEU A 20 -8.34 -0.58 -0.88
CA LEU A 20 -8.37 -0.89 -2.30
C LEU A 20 -9.19 -2.17 -2.49
N PRO A 21 -10.34 -2.09 -3.18
CA PRO A 21 -11.12 -3.26 -3.52
C PRO A 21 -10.28 -4.26 -4.30
N SER A 22 -10.27 -5.49 -3.80
CA SER A 22 -9.62 -6.64 -4.42
C SER A 22 -10.65 -7.47 -5.16
N SER A 23 -10.33 -7.97 -6.36
CA SER A 23 -11.19 -8.92 -7.06
C SER A 23 -11.28 -10.28 -6.36
N ASN A 24 -10.43 -10.53 -5.36
CA ASN A 24 -10.39 -11.75 -4.57
C ASN A 24 -10.66 -11.46 -3.07
N PRO A 25 -11.73 -12.01 -2.46
CA PRO A 25 -12.05 -11.77 -1.06
C PRO A 25 -11.05 -12.39 -0.07
N ALA A 26 -10.18 -13.31 -0.51
CA ALA A 26 -9.08 -13.82 0.31
C ALA A 26 -7.89 -12.85 0.37
N VAL A 27 -7.89 -11.77 -0.43
CA VAL A 27 -6.82 -10.78 -0.47
C VAL A 27 -7.36 -9.44 0.01
N LEU A 28 -6.72 -8.90 1.05
CA LEU A 28 -6.94 -7.54 1.53
C LEU A 28 -5.87 -6.64 0.93
N ALA A 29 -6.28 -5.51 0.35
CA ALA A 29 -5.35 -4.49 -0.14
C ALA A 29 -5.76 -3.11 0.36
N PHE A 30 -4.76 -2.28 0.67
CA PHE A 30 -4.99 -0.89 1.07
C PHE A 30 -3.74 -0.05 0.85
N LEU A 31 -3.95 1.26 0.77
CA LEU A 31 -2.91 2.26 0.68
C LEU A 31 -2.75 2.97 2.00
N ARG A 32 -1.51 3.36 2.28
CA ARG A 32 -1.14 4.35 3.27
C ARG A 32 -0.44 5.50 2.57
N GLU A 33 -0.98 6.71 2.71
CA GLU A 33 -0.40 7.90 2.07
C GLU A 33 -0.14 8.97 3.14
N LEU A 34 1.09 9.47 3.18
CA LEU A 34 1.47 10.66 3.94
C LEU A 34 2.12 11.66 3.01
N ARG A 35 1.54 12.86 2.91
CA ARG A 35 2.13 13.96 2.14
C ARG A 35 3.13 14.72 2.99
N SER A 36 4.22 15.16 2.37
CA SER A 36 5.16 16.12 2.95
C SER A 36 4.48 17.46 3.24
N GLU A 37 4.99 18.19 4.24
CA GLU A 37 4.44 19.48 4.66
C GLU A 37 4.53 20.55 3.55
N ASP A 38 5.55 20.47 2.69
CA ASP A 38 5.71 21.35 1.54
C ASP A 38 4.90 20.91 0.30
N GLY A 39 4.24 19.75 0.37
CA GLY A 39 3.42 19.19 -0.69
C GLY A 39 4.19 18.69 -1.92
N THR A 40 5.52 18.62 -1.87
CA THR A 40 6.37 18.27 -3.02
C THR A 40 6.60 16.77 -3.19
N SER A 41 6.37 15.99 -2.14
CA SER A 41 6.58 14.55 -2.10
C SER A 41 5.52 13.83 -1.27
N ASP A 42 5.32 12.55 -1.55
CA ASP A 42 4.44 11.66 -0.82
C ASP A 42 5.17 10.36 -0.44
N ASP A 43 4.98 9.93 0.81
CA ASP A 43 5.28 8.58 1.26
C ASP A 43 4.03 7.73 1.02
N LEU A 44 4.08 6.90 -0.02
CA LEU A 44 2.97 6.08 -0.49
C LEU A 44 3.35 4.61 -0.37
N VAL A 45 2.55 3.87 0.41
CA VAL A 45 2.75 2.44 0.63
C VAL A 45 1.51 1.66 0.17
N LEU A 46 1.73 0.67 -0.70
CA LEU A 46 0.75 -0.34 -1.07
C LEU A 46 0.94 -1.58 -0.22
N CYS A 47 -0.09 -1.94 0.56
CA CYS A 47 -0.12 -3.15 1.36
C CYS A 47 -1.04 -4.18 0.67
N VAL A 48 -0.54 -5.39 0.46
CA VAL A 48 -1.30 -6.52 -0.10
C VAL A 48 -1.13 -7.73 0.81
N HIS A 49 -2.22 -8.26 1.36
CA HIS A 49 -2.21 -9.37 2.30
C HIS A 49 -3.11 -10.50 1.79
N ASN A 50 -2.50 -11.66 1.51
CA ASN A 50 -3.22 -12.89 1.22
C ASN A 50 -3.53 -13.64 2.52
N PHE A 51 -4.81 -13.81 2.83
CA PHE A 51 -5.30 -14.55 4.01
C PHE A 51 -5.55 -16.04 3.72
N SER A 52 -5.39 -16.47 2.47
CA SER A 52 -5.38 -17.90 2.12
C SER A 52 -4.01 -18.51 2.42
N ARG A 53 -4.01 -19.80 2.77
CA ARG A 53 -2.78 -20.60 2.85
C ARG A 53 -2.23 -21.04 1.48
N PHE A 54 -2.93 -20.68 0.40
CA PHE A 54 -2.57 -21.01 -0.98
C PHE A 54 -2.27 -19.74 -1.77
N ALA A 55 -1.58 -19.88 -2.91
CA ALA A 55 -1.41 -18.77 -3.86
C ALA A 55 -2.77 -18.26 -4.34
N GLN A 56 -2.94 -16.95 -4.41
CA GLN A 56 -4.19 -16.29 -4.79
C GLN A 56 -3.89 -15.13 -5.74
N PRO A 57 -4.51 -15.09 -6.93
CA PRO A 57 -4.46 -13.90 -7.76
C PRO A 57 -5.43 -12.84 -7.23
N THR A 58 -5.13 -11.58 -7.49
CA THR A 58 -6.09 -10.48 -7.39
C THR A 58 -5.77 -9.40 -8.42
N GLU A 59 -6.78 -8.65 -8.82
CA GLU A 59 -6.65 -7.43 -9.61
C GLU A 59 -6.99 -6.24 -8.70
N LEU A 60 -6.16 -5.20 -8.75
CA LEU A 60 -6.32 -3.96 -8.00
C LEU A 60 -6.40 -2.80 -9.00
N ASP A 61 -7.41 -1.93 -8.85
CA ASP A 61 -7.47 -0.70 -9.63
C ASP A 61 -6.49 0.33 -9.06
N LEU A 62 -5.42 0.58 -9.81
CA LEU A 62 -4.36 1.53 -9.47
C LEU A 62 -4.24 2.66 -10.50
N GLN A 63 -5.27 2.92 -11.30
CA GLN A 63 -5.22 3.92 -12.38
C GLN A 63 -4.79 5.30 -11.89
N ALA A 64 -5.22 5.71 -10.70
CA ALA A 64 -4.84 6.97 -10.07
C ALA A 64 -3.32 7.11 -9.79
N TYR A 65 -2.60 5.99 -9.81
CA TYR A 65 -1.16 5.89 -9.51
C TYR A 65 -0.33 5.50 -10.75
N ALA A 66 -0.90 5.65 -11.95
CA ALA A 66 -0.22 5.32 -13.20
C ALA A 66 1.16 6.00 -13.31
N GLY A 67 2.15 5.26 -13.82
CA GLY A 67 3.54 5.72 -13.92
C GLY A 67 4.38 5.49 -12.66
N ARG A 68 3.79 5.03 -11.56
CA ARG A 68 4.51 4.57 -10.37
C ARG A 68 4.84 3.08 -10.47
N HIS A 69 5.91 2.67 -9.81
CA HIS A 69 6.34 1.26 -9.73
C HIS A 69 6.53 0.87 -8.27
N PRO A 70 5.93 -0.24 -7.80
CA PRO A 70 6.11 -0.70 -6.44
C PRO A 70 7.53 -1.23 -6.21
N VAL A 71 8.05 -1.04 -4.99
CA VAL A 71 9.35 -1.52 -4.53
C VAL A 71 9.18 -2.26 -3.19
N GLU A 72 10.01 -3.27 -2.93
CA GLU A 72 9.97 -4.13 -1.72
C GLU A 72 11.05 -3.79 -0.67
#